data_AF-A0A954CQH9-F1
#
_entry.id   AF-A0A954CQH9-F1
#
_cell.length_a   1.000
_cell.length_b   1.000
_cell.length_c   1.000
_cell.angle_alpha   90.00
_cell.angle_beta   90.00
_cell.angle_gamma   90.00
#
_symmetry.space_group_name_H-M   'P 1'
#
loop_
_entity.id
_entity.type
_entity.pdbx_description
1 polymer ?
#
loop_
_entity_poly.entity_id
_entity_poly.type
_entity_poly.pdbx_seq_one_letter_code
_entity_poly.pdbx_strand_id
1 'polypeptide(L)' 'VTGNLTLRGVTKSVTFPADITVKDGKVTAKAEFKIDRHDWNVSFNIPGGEVILHDDVAIKLDIATK' A
#
# COMPACT_ATOMS: atom_id res chain seq x y z
N VAL A 1 -0.66 10.37 7.20
CA VAL A 1 -1.97 10.19 6.55
C VAL A 1 -2.55 8.87 7.02
N THR A 2 -3.84 8.85 7.40
CA THR A 2 -4.54 7.61 7.79
C THR A 2 -5.73 7.42 6.86
N GLY A 3 -5.94 6.19 6.40
CA GLY A 3 -7.05 5.84 5.52
C GLY A 3 -7.31 4.35 5.50
N ASN A 4 -8.43 3.96 4.91
CA ASN A 4 -8.80 2.56 4.77
C ASN A 4 -8.30 2.01 3.43
N LEU A 5 -7.53 0.93 3.49
CA LEU A 5 -7.10 0.18 2.32
C LEU A 5 -7.95 -1.10 2.21
N THR A 6 -8.62 -1.24 1.08
CA THR A 6 -9.39 -2.44 0.74
C THR A 6 -8.62 -3.24 -0.31
N LEU A 7 -8.24 -4.47 0.01
CA LEU A 7 -7.66 -5.43 -0.92
C LEU A 7 -8.38 -6.78 -0.76
N ARG A 8 -8.74 -7.42 -1.89
CA ARG A 8 -9.49 -8.69 -1.91
C ARG A 8 -10.74 -8.69 -1.03
N GLY A 9 -11.43 -7.56 -0.92
CA GLY A 9 -12.64 -7.41 -0.10
C GLY A 9 -12.41 -7.26 1.41
N VAL A 10 -11.18 -7.38 1.91
CA VAL A 10 -10.83 -7.07 3.30
C VAL A 10 -10.45 -5.60 3.40
N THR A 11 -10.97 -4.89 4.41
CA THR A 11 -10.65 -3.48 4.66
C THR A 11 -9.91 -3.35 5.98
N LYS A 12 -8.77 -2.66 5.97
CA LYS A 12 -7.99 -2.33 7.17
C LYS A 12 -7.56 -0.86 7.12
N SER A 13 -7.42 -0.26 8.30
CA SER A 13 -6.87 1.09 8.42
C SER A 13 -5.34 1.03 8.32
N VAL A 14 -4.78 1.89 7.47
CA VAL A 14 -3.33 2.07 7.31
C VAL A 14 -2.95 3.51 7.63
N THR A 15 -1.80 3.70 8.27
CA THR A 15 -1.23 5.02 8.55
C THR A 15 0.16 5.07 7.97
N PHE A 16 0.42 6.07 7.13
CA PHE A 16 1.70 6.23 6.43
C PHE A 16 2.09 7.71 6.29
N PRO A 17 3.39 8.03 6.24
CA PRO A 17 3.86 9.35 5.88
C PRO A 17 3.58 9.62 4.39
N ALA A 18 3.20 10.85 4.07
CA ALA A 18 3.06 11.30 2.68
C ALA A 18 3.60 12.72 2.57
N ASP A 19 4.36 12.99 1.52
CA ASP A 19 4.76 14.32 1.11
C ASP A 19 3.68 14.89 0.20
N ILE A 20 2.98 15.93 0.67
CA ILE A 20 1.86 16.55 -0.03
C ILE A 20 2.25 17.99 -0.36
N THR A 21 2.26 18.32 -1.64
CA THR A 21 2.56 19.68 -2.13
C THR A 21 1.33 20.26 -2.82
N VAL A 22 1.02 21.51 -2.49
CA VAL A 22 -0.02 22.30 -3.17
C VAL A 22 0.66 23.50 -3.82
N LYS A 23 0.60 23.58 -5.15
CA LYS A 23 1.21 24.67 -5.91
C LYS A 23 0.36 25.01 -7.14
N ASP A 24 0.12 26.29 -7.37
CA ASP A 24 -0.63 26.80 -8.53
C ASP A 24 -2.01 26.12 -8.69
N GLY A 25 -2.68 25.84 -7.57
CA GLY A 25 -3.97 25.14 -7.55
C GLY A 25 -3.91 23.63 -7.81
N LYS A 26 -2.71 23.07 -8.02
CA LYS A 26 -2.49 21.64 -8.23
C LYS A 26 -1.99 20.98 -6.95
N VAL A 27 -2.45 19.76 -6.71
CA VAL A 27 -2.03 18.93 -5.58
C VAL A 27 -1.21 17.75 -6.11
N THR A 28 -0.04 17.55 -5.54
CA THR A 28 0.76 16.33 -5.75
C THR A 28 0.98 15.64 -4.41
N ALA A 29 0.96 14.31 -4.40
CA ALA A 29 1.24 13.54 -3.20
C ALA A 29 2.17 12.36 -3.53
N LYS A 30 3.22 12.20 -2.73
CA LYS A 30 4.15 11.06 -2.80
C LYS A 30 4.19 10.34 -1.46
N ALA A 31 4.16 9.02 -1.50
CA ALA A 31 4.30 8.20 -0.30
C ALA A 31 4.97 6.86 -0.62
N GLU A 32 5.74 6.35 0.32
CA GLU A 32 6.28 4.99 0.29
C GLU A 32 6.10 4.39 1.68
N PHE A 33 5.42 3.26 1.75
CA PHE A 33 5.17 2.55 3.00
C PHE A 33 5.04 1.06 2.74
N LYS A 34 5.16 0.26 3.80
CA LYS A 34 5.01 -1.19 3.73
C LYS A 34 3.70 -1.62 4.38
N ILE A 35 3.16 -2.73 3.89
CA ILE A 35 2.08 -3.46 4.53
C ILE A 35 2.48 -4.93 4.68
N ASP A 36 1.90 -5.62 5.67
CA ASP A 36 1.90 -7.08 5.69
C ASP A 36 0.78 -7.57 4.77
N ARG A 37 1.14 -8.33 3.72
CA ARG A 37 0.16 -8.83 2.75
C ARG A 37 -0.84 -9.84 3.35
N HIS A 38 -0.50 -10.48 4.48
CA HIS A 38 -1.38 -11.43 5.15
C HIS A 38 -2.61 -10.77 5.78
N ASP A 39 -2.53 -9.49 6.15
CA ASP A 39 -3.66 -8.72 6.69
C ASP A 39 -4.86 -8.63 5.72
N TRP A 40 -4.61 -8.84 4.43
CA TRP A 40 -5.60 -8.87 3.36
C TRP A 40 -5.75 -10.25 2.71
N ASN A 41 -5.35 -11.31 3.42
CA ASN A 41 -5.40 -12.69 2.94
C ASN A 41 -4.62 -12.91 1.63
N VAL A 42 -3.57 -12.13 1.36
CA VAL A 42 -2.71 -12.34 0.20
C VAL A 42 -1.64 -13.34 0.60
N SER A 43 -1.88 -14.61 0.30
CA SER A 43 -0.96 -15.72 0.53
C SER A 43 -0.66 -16.42 -0.79
N PHE A 44 0.57 -16.92 -0.93
CA PHE A 44 0.99 -17.67 -2.10
C PHE A 44 1.52 -19.04 -1.67
N ASN A 45 0.77 -20.09 -2.01
CA ASN A 45 1.16 -21.47 -1.76
C ASN A 45 1.33 -22.17 -3.10
N ILE A 46 2.49 -22.81 -3.31
CA ILE A 46 2.69 -23.70 -4.45
C ILE A 46 2.60 -25.16 -3.99
N PRO A 47 1.93 -26.05 -4.75
CA PRO A 47 1.98 -27.47 -4.48
C PRO A 47 3.41 -27.99 -4.64
N GLY A 48 3.95 -28.63 -3.60
CA GLY A 48 5.22 -29.37 -3.67
C GLY A 48 6.49 -28.60 -3.30
N GLY A 49 6.41 -27.43 -2.66
CA GLY A 49 7.60 -26.74 -2.16
C GLY A 49 7.32 -25.57 -1.21
N GLU A 50 8.37 -25.08 -0.55
CA GLU A 50 8.35 -23.85 0.24
C GLU A 50 8.69 -22.65 -0.67
N VAL A 51 7.87 -21.61 -0.63
CA VAL A 51 8.18 -20.32 -1.25
C VAL A 51 8.67 -19.39 -0.16
N ILE A 52 9.90 -18.91 -0.31
CA ILE A 52 10.39 -17.80 0.50
C ILE A 52 9.91 -16.52 -0.18
N LEU A 53 8.79 -15.98 0.33
CA LEU A 53 8.21 -14.72 -0.11
C LEU A 53 8.03 -13.81 1.10
N HIS A 54 8.65 -12.63 1.06
CA HIS A 54 8.48 -11.64 2.12
C HIS A 54 6.99 -11.30 2.33
N ASP A 55 6.63 -11.14 3.60
CA ASP A 55 5.28 -10.72 4.01
C ASP A 55 5.10 -9.22 3.79
N ASP A 56 6.17 -8.46 3.99
CA ASP A 56 6.26 -7.03 3.69
C ASP A 56 6.15 -6.76 2.19
N VAL A 57 5.14 -5.97 1.81
CA VAL A 57 4.99 -5.42 0.46
C VAL A 57 5.12 -3.90 0.52
N ALA A 58 6.06 -3.35 -0.25
CA ALA A 58 6.21 -1.92 -0.40
C ALA A 58 5.17 -1.36 -1.39
N ILE A 59 4.44 -0.34 -0.96
CA ILE A 59 3.50 0.43 -1.77
C ILE A 59 4.10 1.81 -2.00
N LYS A 60 4.21 2.19 -3.27
CA LYS A 60 4.65 3.52 -3.70
C LYS A 60 3.49 4.25 -4.37
N LEU A 61 3.19 5.44 -3.88
CA LEU A 61 2.17 6.33 -4.42
C LEU A 61 2.86 7.55 -5.05
N ASP A 62 2.50 7.85 -6.29
CA ASP A 62 2.83 9.11 -6.96
C ASP A 62 1.54 9.64 -7.60
N ILE A 63 0.96 10.69 -7.00
CA ILE A 63 -0.35 11.22 -7.33
C ILE A 63 -0.18 12.67 -7.78
N ALA A 64 -0.83 13.03 -8.88
CA ALA A 64 -0.96 14.41 -9.34
C ALA A 64 -2.41 14.68 -9.76
N THR A 65 -2.98 15.79 -9.30
CA THR A 65 -4.28 16.26 -9.79
C THR A 65 -4.10 16.94 -11.15
N LYS A 66 -5.13 16.81 -12.01
CA LYS A 66 -5.21 17.57 -13.26
C LYS A 66 -5.28 19.07 -12.99
#